data_AF-A0A6G0X877-F1
#
_entry.id   AF-A0A6G0X877-F1
#
_cell.length_a   1.000
_cell.length_b   1.000
_cell.length_c   1.000
_cell.angle_alpha   90.00
_cell.angle_beta   90.00
_cell.angle_gamma   90.00
#
_symmetry.space_group_name_H-M   'P 1'
#
loop_
_entity.id
_entity.type
_entity.pdbx_description
1 polymer ?
#
loop_
_entity_poly.entity_id
_entity_poly.type
_entity_poly.pdbx_seq_one_letter_code
_entity_poly.pdbx_strand_id
1 'polypeptide(L)'
;MASTKTASELASLPPLQRLAELRSIDDIPARRALTAQARDLLLLEWKRDPRWRGSARHLIEDVHSWFRQGFEDLTNFQRLDKMLHHHHSLEDRMWFPRLQRLHPDSREEIDILERDHKKLVELEGNVSSGDCASLVEFCDHLIDHLNREEMLSVPWLLDGTGGF
;
A
#
# COMPACT_ATOMS: atom_id res chain seq x y z
N MET A 1 -7.05 -19.18 -10.37
CA MET A 1 -6.58 -20.35 -9.57
C MET A 1 -6.27 -19.80 -8.19
N ALA A 2 -6.76 -20.42 -7.11
CA ALA A 2 -6.41 -19.94 -5.77
C ALA A 2 -4.89 -20.07 -5.57
N SER A 3 -4.20 -18.99 -5.19
CA SER A 3 -2.78 -19.08 -4.84
C SER A 3 -2.63 -20.04 -3.66
N THR A 4 -1.84 -21.10 -3.84
CA THR A 4 -1.61 -22.13 -2.81
C THR A 4 -0.51 -21.73 -1.83
N LYS A 5 0.07 -20.53 -1.99
CA LYS A 5 1.21 -20.06 -1.21
C LYS A 5 0.76 -19.50 0.13
N THR A 6 1.48 -19.85 1.18
CA THR A 6 1.38 -19.28 2.51
C THR A 6 1.98 -17.86 2.55
N ALA A 7 1.66 -17.08 3.59
CA ALA A 7 2.23 -15.75 3.78
C ALA A 7 3.77 -15.78 3.84
N SER A 8 4.35 -16.81 4.45
CA SER A 8 5.80 -16.97 4.52
C SER A 8 6.43 -17.27 3.16
N GLU A 9 5.76 -18.06 2.33
CA GLU A 9 6.23 -18.34 0.98
C GLU A 9 6.11 -17.11 0.07
N LEU A 10 5.10 -16.26 0.30
CA LEU A 10 4.99 -14.98 -0.39
C LEU A 10 6.07 -13.99 0.07
N ALA A 11 6.33 -13.90 1.36
CA ALA A 11 7.35 -13.01 1.92
C ALA A 11 8.75 -13.31 1.37
N SER A 12 9.06 -14.56 1.03
CA SER A 12 10.36 -14.93 0.45
C SER A 12 10.51 -14.65 -1.04
N LEU A 13 9.43 -14.31 -1.76
CA LEU A 13 9.50 -13.99 -3.20
C LEU A 13 10.07 -12.58 -3.45
N PRO A 14 10.67 -12.33 -4.62
CA PRO A 14 10.97 -10.98 -5.08
C PRO A 14 9.71 -10.10 -5.11
N PRO A 15 9.83 -8.76 -4.91
CA PRO A 15 8.66 -7.86 -4.76
C PRO A 15 7.61 -7.99 -5.87
N LEU A 16 8.02 -7.93 -7.14
CA LEU A 16 7.10 -8.00 -8.28
C LEU A 16 6.44 -9.39 -8.40
N GLN A 17 7.19 -10.46 -8.14
CA GLN A 17 6.62 -11.81 -8.17
C GLN A 17 5.61 -12.01 -7.04
N ARG A 18 5.90 -11.49 -5.85
CA ARG A 18 4.98 -11.53 -4.70
C ARG A 18 3.66 -10.83 -5.02
N LEU A 19 3.72 -9.62 -5.57
CA LEU A 19 2.53 -8.84 -5.91
C LEU A 19 1.72 -9.48 -7.03
N ALA A 20 2.38 -10.07 -8.04
CA ALA A 20 1.70 -10.84 -9.07
C ALA A 20 0.97 -12.08 -8.50
N GLU A 21 1.59 -12.81 -7.57
CA GLU A 21 0.98 -13.96 -6.89
C GLU A 21 -0.24 -13.52 -6.07
N LEU A 22 -0.13 -12.45 -5.28
CA LEU A 22 -1.26 -11.88 -4.54
C LEU A 22 -2.38 -11.43 -5.49
N ARG A 23 -2.05 -10.77 -6.60
CA ARG A 23 -3.03 -10.33 -7.60
C ARG A 23 -3.80 -11.49 -8.24
N SER A 24 -3.17 -12.66 -8.38
CA SER A 24 -3.81 -13.85 -8.97
C SER A 24 -4.95 -14.44 -8.13
N ILE A 25 -5.14 -13.97 -6.89
CA ILE A 25 -6.18 -14.40 -5.98
C ILE A 25 -7.48 -13.63 -6.27
N ASP A 26 -8.50 -14.36 -6.75
CA ASP A 26 -9.80 -13.81 -7.13
C ASP A 26 -10.67 -13.42 -5.91
N ASP A 27 -10.54 -14.17 -4.80
CA ASP A 27 -11.25 -13.88 -3.55
C ASP A 27 -10.61 -12.68 -2.85
N ILE A 28 -11.29 -11.53 -2.91
CA ILE A 28 -10.79 -10.25 -2.38
C ILE A 28 -10.53 -10.31 -0.87
N PRO A 29 -11.49 -10.73 -0.01
CA PRO A 29 -11.22 -10.94 1.41
C PRO A 29 -10.00 -11.82 1.68
N ALA A 30 -9.89 -12.97 1.01
CA ALA A 30 -8.75 -13.87 1.20
C ALA A 30 -7.44 -13.22 0.75
N ARG A 31 -7.44 -12.51 -0.37
CA ARG A 31 -6.29 -11.75 -0.86
C ARG A 31 -5.85 -10.70 0.14
N ARG A 32 -6.76 -9.83 0.60
CA ARG A 32 -6.45 -8.76 1.58
C ARG A 32 -5.83 -9.34 2.85
N ALA A 33 -6.41 -10.42 3.37
CA ALA A 33 -5.89 -11.11 4.56
C ALA A 33 -4.48 -11.67 4.35
N LEU A 34 -4.23 -12.28 3.19
CA LEU A 34 -2.92 -12.83 2.86
C LEU A 34 -1.87 -11.75 2.60
N THR A 35 -2.25 -10.65 1.93
CA THR A 35 -1.43 -9.44 1.75
C THR A 35 -0.99 -8.90 3.11
N ALA A 36 -1.91 -8.72 4.05
CA ALA A 36 -1.59 -8.22 5.39
C ALA A 36 -0.60 -9.13 6.13
N GLN A 37 -0.82 -10.45 6.12
CA GLN A 37 0.07 -11.42 6.75
C GLN A 37 1.49 -11.41 6.14
N ALA A 38 1.59 -11.40 4.81
CA ALA A 38 2.89 -11.34 4.13
C ALA A 38 3.61 -10.01 4.45
N ARG A 39 2.87 -8.90 4.52
CA ARG A 39 3.42 -7.59 4.87
C ARG A 39 3.99 -7.57 6.28
N ASP A 40 3.28 -8.17 7.24
CA ASP A 40 3.74 -8.18 8.63
C ASP A 40 5.01 -9.00 8.82
N LEU A 41 5.15 -10.12 8.10
CA LEU A 41 6.40 -10.88 8.06
C LEU A 41 7.55 -10.05 7.47
N LEU A 42 7.29 -9.34 6.36
CA LEU A 42 8.28 -8.47 5.73
C LEU A 42 8.69 -7.29 6.62
N LEU A 43 7.74 -6.69 7.34
CA LEU A 43 8.06 -5.60 8.26
C LEU A 43 9.06 -6.03 9.33
N LEU A 44 8.92 -7.25 9.86
CA LEU A 44 9.86 -7.80 10.84
C LEU A 44 11.26 -7.95 10.25
N GLU A 45 11.37 -8.30 8.96
CA GLU A 45 12.63 -8.40 8.23
C GLU A 45 13.21 -7.01 7.94
N TRP A 46 12.45 -6.10 7.35
CA TRP A 46 12.89 -4.75 7.00
C TRP A 46 13.39 -3.98 8.21
N LYS A 47 12.72 -4.10 9.38
CA LYS A 47 13.16 -3.46 10.63
C LYS A 47 14.52 -3.94 11.14
N ARG A 48 14.99 -5.10 10.68
CA ARG A 48 16.31 -5.65 10.99
C ARG A 48 17.38 -5.25 9.98
N ASP A 49 17.00 -4.69 8.83
CA ASP A 49 17.96 -4.19 7.85
C ASP A 49 18.78 -3.04 8.47
N PRO A 50 20.13 -3.04 8.39
CA PRO A 50 20.96 -1.94 8.90
C PRO A 50 20.60 -0.57 8.31
N ARG A 51 19.99 -0.56 7.11
CA ARG A 51 19.52 0.62 6.38
C ARG A 51 18.10 1.01 6.76
N TRP A 52 17.48 0.36 7.76
CA TRP A 52 16.21 0.76 8.38
C TRP A 52 16.36 2.09 9.15
N ARG A 53 16.53 3.15 8.37
CA ARG A 53 16.77 4.55 8.69
C ARG A 53 16.25 5.35 7.49
N GLY A 54 16.01 6.65 7.65
CA GLY A 54 15.62 7.50 6.52
C GLY A 54 14.26 7.13 5.91
N SER A 55 14.17 7.14 4.57
CA SER A 55 12.89 7.13 3.84
C SER A 55 12.04 5.88 4.05
N ALA A 56 12.62 4.68 4.14
CA ALA A 56 11.87 3.44 4.37
C ALA A 56 11.15 3.45 5.73
N ARG A 57 11.87 3.87 6.78
CA ARG A 57 11.30 4.04 8.12
C ARG A 57 10.26 5.16 8.12
N HIS A 58 10.56 6.29 7.48
CA HIS A 58 9.68 7.46 7.44
C HIS A 58 8.32 7.10 6.80
N LEU A 59 8.35 6.43 5.64
CA LEU A 59 7.14 5.96 4.96
C LEU A 59 6.25 5.13 5.90
N ILE A 60 6.81 4.12 6.56
CA ILE A 60 6.03 3.19 7.38
C ILE A 60 5.64 3.78 8.73
N GLU A 61 6.60 4.31 9.48
CA GLU A 61 6.41 4.66 10.89
C GLU A 61 5.88 6.07 11.08
N ASP A 62 6.16 7.00 10.16
CA ASP A 62 5.80 8.41 10.32
C ASP A 62 4.67 8.87 9.37
N VAL A 63 4.42 8.16 8.26
CA VAL A 63 3.38 8.51 7.28
C VAL A 63 2.25 7.47 7.30
N HIS A 64 2.48 6.24 6.86
CA HIS A 64 1.45 5.21 6.72
C HIS A 64 0.80 4.83 8.06
N SER A 65 1.53 4.94 9.17
CA SER A 65 1.00 4.69 10.51
C SER A 65 -0.21 5.57 10.85
N TRP A 66 -0.23 6.83 10.41
CA TRP A 66 -1.35 7.76 10.63
C TRP A 66 -2.60 7.32 9.89
N PHE A 67 -2.44 6.89 8.64
CA PHE A 67 -3.56 6.45 7.81
C PHE A 67 -4.11 5.10 8.29
N ARG A 68 -3.26 4.19 8.74
CA ARG A 68 -3.69 2.87 9.25
C ARG A 68 -4.58 2.92 10.49
N GLN A 69 -4.38 3.92 11.35
CA GLN A 69 -5.08 4.02 12.65
C GLN A 69 -6.15 5.12 12.66
N GLY A 70 -6.18 5.97 11.65
CA GLY A 70 -6.85 7.26 11.75
C GLY A 70 -8.30 7.30 11.22
N PHE A 71 -8.69 6.36 10.35
CA PHE A 71 -10.00 6.38 9.67
C PHE A 71 -11.11 5.61 10.42
N GLU A 72 -10.89 5.23 11.67
CA GLU A 72 -11.86 4.48 12.49
C GLU A 72 -13.10 5.31 12.87
N ASP A 73 -13.05 6.64 12.77
CA ASP A 73 -14.19 7.52 13.02
C ASP A 73 -14.38 8.62 11.96
N LEU A 74 -15.64 9.04 11.77
CA LEU A 74 -16.03 10.06 10.80
C LEU A 74 -15.47 11.47 11.10
N THR A 75 -15.13 11.76 12.35
CA THR A 75 -14.62 13.08 12.75
C THR A 75 -13.17 13.25 12.29
N ASN A 76 -12.40 12.18 12.37
CA ASN A 76 -11.03 12.10 11.90
C ASN A 76 -10.94 11.92 10.39
N PHE A 77 -11.95 11.30 9.76
CA PHE A 77 -12.03 11.09 8.32
C PHE A 77 -11.71 12.35 7.51
N GLN A 78 -12.45 13.45 7.72
CA GLN A 78 -12.27 14.68 6.90
C GLN A 78 -10.88 15.32 7.01
N ARG A 79 -10.25 15.22 8.19
CA ARG A 79 -8.91 15.79 8.41
C ARG A 79 -7.86 14.93 7.74
N LEU A 80 -7.93 13.62 7.95
CA LEU A 80 -6.94 12.68 7.45
C LEU A 80 -7.06 12.46 5.96
N ASP A 81 -8.27 12.50 5.44
CA ASP A 81 -8.55 12.40 4.01
C ASP A 81 -7.81 13.50 3.22
N LYS A 82 -7.84 14.75 3.68
CA LYS A 82 -7.05 15.84 3.06
C LYS A 82 -5.54 15.56 3.06
N MET A 83 -5.03 14.96 4.13
CA MET A 83 -3.61 14.57 4.20
C MET A 83 -3.30 13.41 3.26
N LEU A 84 -4.22 12.45 3.16
CA LEU A 84 -4.13 11.30 2.26
C LEU A 84 -4.15 11.74 0.79
N HIS A 85 -5.04 12.65 0.40
CA HIS A 85 -5.04 13.26 -0.94
C HIS A 85 -3.73 13.95 -1.27
N HIS A 86 -3.16 14.68 -0.31
CA HIS A 86 -1.88 15.34 -0.53
C HIS A 86 -0.76 14.31 -0.76
N HIS A 87 -0.73 13.25 0.03
CA HIS A 87 0.19 12.14 -0.08
C HIS A 87 0.09 11.43 -1.44
N HIS A 88 -1.11 10.96 -1.83
CA HIS A 88 -1.35 10.32 -3.13
C HIS A 88 -1.04 11.26 -4.31
N SER A 89 -1.31 12.56 -4.18
CA SER A 89 -0.97 13.54 -5.22
C SER A 89 0.54 13.69 -5.43
N LEU A 90 1.35 13.57 -4.37
CA LEU A 90 2.81 13.56 -4.49
C LEU A 90 3.29 12.26 -5.14
N GLU A 91 2.66 11.13 -4.81
CA GLU A 91 2.92 9.85 -5.47
C GLU A 91 2.67 9.90 -6.96
N ASP A 92 1.44 10.22 -7.36
CA ASP A 92 0.99 10.24 -8.76
C ASP A 92 1.83 11.19 -9.62
N ARG A 93 2.20 12.36 -9.07
CA ARG A 93 2.85 13.41 -9.85
C ARG A 93 4.36 13.30 -9.89
N MET A 94 4.96 12.74 -8.86
CA MET A 94 6.42 12.78 -8.67
C MET A 94 7.01 11.40 -8.47
N TRP A 95 6.49 10.64 -7.51
CA TRP A 95 7.13 9.41 -7.08
C TRP A 95 6.93 8.26 -8.05
N PHE A 96 5.68 7.93 -8.38
CA PHE A 96 5.33 6.84 -9.29
C PHE A 96 5.96 7.03 -10.68
N PRO A 97 5.92 8.22 -11.31
CA PRO A 97 6.64 8.46 -12.56
C PRO A 97 8.15 8.23 -12.45
N ARG A 98 8.77 8.54 -11.30
CA ARG A 98 10.20 8.27 -11.07
C ARG A 98 10.46 6.78 -10.91
N LEU A 99 9.64 6.08 -10.13
CA LEU A 99 9.75 4.63 -9.94
C LEU A 99 9.60 3.88 -11.27
N GLN A 100 8.64 4.26 -12.12
CA GLN A 100 8.49 3.68 -13.46
C GLN A 100 9.72 3.89 -14.37
N ARG A 101 10.48 4.98 -14.18
CA ARG A 101 11.73 5.20 -14.92
C ARG A 101 12.89 4.35 -14.40
N LEU A 102 12.98 4.17 -13.08
CA LEU A 102 14.07 3.42 -12.43
C LEU A 102 13.84 1.91 -12.48
N HIS A 103 12.57 1.48 -12.42
CA HIS A 103 12.14 0.09 -12.37
C HIS A 103 11.02 -0.16 -13.39
N PRO A 104 11.29 -0.16 -14.71
CA PRO A 104 10.24 -0.23 -15.74
C PRO A 104 9.32 -1.46 -15.63
N ASP A 105 9.84 -2.57 -15.14
CA ASP A 105 9.10 -3.82 -14.94
C ASP A 105 8.00 -3.71 -13.88
N SER A 106 8.05 -2.67 -13.04
CA SER A 106 7.04 -2.40 -12.01
C SER A 106 5.81 -1.64 -12.50
N ARG A 107 5.77 -1.28 -13.79
CA ARG A 107 4.68 -0.46 -14.36
C ARG A 107 3.30 -1.02 -14.01
N GLU A 108 3.10 -2.33 -14.12
CA GLU A 108 1.81 -2.94 -13.82
C GLU A 108 1.38 -2.71 -12.36
N GLU A 109 2.30 -2.85 -11.40
CA GLU A 109 2.00 -2.65 -9.98
C GLU A 109 1.74 -1.17 -9.68
N ILE A 110 2.48 -0.26 -10.30
CA ILE A 110 2.25 1.18 -10.16
C ILE A 110 0.90 1.58 -10.75
N ASP A 111 0.55 1.07 -11.94
CA ASP A 111 -0.75 1.33 -12.57
C ASP A 111 -1.92 0.81 -11.70
N ILE A 112 -1.70 -0.24 -10.89
CA ILE A 112 -2.68 -0.73 -9.92
C ILE A 112 -2.80 0.25 -8.75
N LEU A 113 -1.68 0.71 -8.16
CA LEU A 113 -1.71 1.67 -7.06
C LEU A 113 -2.40 2.99 -7.46
N GLU A 114 -2.14 3.50 -8.67
CA GLU A 114 -2.84 4.68 -9.21
C GLU A 114 -4.35 4.45 -9.41
N ARG A 115 -4.77 3.20 -9.72
CA ARG A 115 -6.19 2.85 -9.77
C ARG A 115 -6.80 2.78 -8.38
N ASP A 116 -6.06 2.32 -7.38
CA ASP A 116 -6.51 2.32 -5.99
C ASP A 116 -6.75 3.75 -5.49
N HIS A 117 -5.86 4.70 -5.82
CA HIS A 117 -6.07 6.12 -5.51
C HIS A 117 -7.41 6.65 -6.05
N LYS A 118 -7.73 6.35 -7.31
CA LYS A 118 -9.02 6.72 -7.92
C LYS A 118 -10.19 6.06 -7.19
N LYS A 119 -10.04 4.80 -6.79
CA LYS A 119 -11.09 4.09 -6.06
C LYS A 119 -11.33 4.70 -4.67
N LEU A 120 -10.28 5.12 -3.98
CA LEU A 120 -10.39 5.80 -2.69
C LEU A 120 -11.12 7.13 -2.81
N VAL A 121 -10.87 7.91 -3.87
CA VAL A 121 -11.63 9.15 -4.17
C VAL A 121 -13.12 8.87 -4.39
N GLU A 122 -13.47 7.79 -5.11
CA GLU A 122 -14.88 7.40 -5.29
C GLU A 122 -15.55 7.05 -3.95
N LEU A 123 -14.86 6.26 -3.12
CA LEU A 123 -15.36 5.83 -1.82
C LEU A 123 -15.51 7.00 -0.85
N GLU A 124 -14.56 7.94 -0.84
CA GLU A 124 -14.63 9.19 -0.08
C GLU A 124 -15.89 10.00 -0.45
N GLY A 125 -16.21 10.11 -1.74
CA GLY A 125 -17.42 10.78 -2.21
C GLY A 125 -18.69 10.15 -1.63
N ASN A 126 -18.74 8.82 -1.59
CA ASN A 126 -19.87 8.09 -0.99
C ASN A 126 -19.92 8.27 0.54
N VAL A 127 -18.79 8.19 1.24
CA VAL A 127 -18.71 8.46 2.69
C VAL A 127 -19.22 9.86 3.01
N SER A 128 -18.81 10.85 2.23
CA SER A 128 -19.24 12.25 2.38
C SER A 128 -20.74 12.43 2.13
N SER A 129 -21.37 11.52 1.38
CA SER A 129 -22.83 11.49 1.17
C SER A 129 -23.60 10.78 2.29
N GLY A 130 -22.91 10.24 3.30
CA GLY A 130 -23.49 9.55 4.46
C GLY A 130 -23.54 8.02 4.34
N ASP A 131 -22.87 7.43 3.36
CA ASP A 131 -22.79 5.97 3.22
C ASP A 131 -21.71 5.38 4.15
N CYS A 132 -22.15 4.90 5.32
CA CYS A 132 -21.27 4.22 6.27
C CYS A 132 -20.69 2.90 5.75
N ALA A 133 -21.34 2.21 4.81
CA ALA A 133 -20.78 0.97 4.25
C ALA A 133 -19.57 1.28 3.36
N SER A 134 -19.61 2.41 2.65
CA SER A 134 -18.45 2.92 1.90
C SER A 134 -17.27 3.30 2.80
N LEU A 135 -17.49 3.66 4.08
CA LEU A 135 -16.39 3.93 5.02
C LEU A 135 -15.63 2.64 5.34
N VAL A 136 -16.35 1.53 5.56
CA VAL A 136 -15.71 0.22 5.80
C VAL A 136 -14.89 -0.20 4.60
N GLU A 137 -15.47 -0.11 3.39
CA GLU A 137 -14.74 -0.46 2.17
C GLU A 137 -13.58 0.50 1.89
N PHE A 138 -13.70 1.79 2.22
CA PHE A 138 -12.59 2.75 2.14
C PHE A 138 -11.43 2.32 3.02
N CYS A 139 -11.69 1.99 4.29
CA CYS A 139 -10.67 1.52 5.23
C CYS A 139 -10.02 0.22 4.74
N ASP A 140 -10.80 -0.78 4.36
CA ASP A 140 -10.26 -2.06 3.87
C ASP A 140 -9.43 -1.89 2.60
N HIS A 141 -9.88 -1.03 1.68
CA HIS A 141 -9.17 -0.73 0.45
C HIS A 141 -7.86 0.03 0.72
N LEU A 142 -7.89 1.02 1.61
CA LEU A 142 -6.71 1.79 1.99
C LEU A 142 -5.66 0.90 2.66
N ILE A 143 -6.05 0.04 3.60
CA ILE A 143 -5.11 -0.87 4.27
C ILE A 143 -4.45 -1.83 3.26
N ASP A 144 -5.22 -2.39 2.33
CA ASP A 144 -4.67 -3.26 1.28
C ASP A 144 -3.74 -2.50 0.33
N HIS A 145 -4.12 -1.28 -0.07
CA HIS A 145 -3.30 -0.38 -0.87
C HIS A 145 -1.95 -0.10 -0.19
N LEU A 146 -1.96 0.38 1.06
CA LEU A 146 -0.74 0.68 1.82
C LEU A 146 0.14 -0.57 2.00
N ASN A 147 -0.46 -1.74 2.20
CA ASN A 147 0.32 -2.99 2.30
C ASN A 147 1.04 -3.29 0.98
N ARG A 148 0.37 -3.17 -0.17
CA ARG A 148 0.96 -3.45 -1.49
C ARG A 148 2.00 -2.41 -1.87
N GLU A 149 1.73 -1.14 -1.58
CA GLU A 149 2.67 -0.05 -1.79
C GLU A 149 3.95 -0.24 -0.97
N GLU A 150 3.84 -0.59 0.32
CA GLU A 150 5.01 -0.86 1.16
C GLU A 150 5.82 -2.06 0.63
N MET A 151 5.15 -3.15 0.24
CA MET A 151 5.81 -4.32 -0.36
C MET A 151 6.58 -4.02 -1.64
N LEU A 152 6.13 -3.01 -2.40
CA LEU A 152 6.78 -2.56 -3.61
C LEU A 152 7.93 -1.60 -3.30
N SER A 153 7.65 -0.57 -2.51
CA SER A 153 8.50 0.59 -2.30
C SER A 153 9.64 0.37 -1.31
N VAL A 154 9.38 -0.32 -0.20
CA VAL A 154 10.35 -0.46 0.90
C VAL A 154 11.64 -1.17 0.46
N PRO A 155 11.60 -2.28 -0.32
CA PRO A 155 12.81 -2.90 -0.84
C PRO A 155 13.70 -1.90 -1.59
N TRP A 156 13.13 -1.06 -2.45
CA TRP A 156 13.89 -0.06 -3.20
C TRP A 156 14.39 1.09 -2.33
N LEU A 157 13.62 1.51 -1.33
CA LEU A 157 14.05 2.53 -0.37
C LEU A 157 15.23 2.03 0.48
N LEU A 158 15.22 0.77 0.89
CA LEU A 158 16.34 0.13 1.61
C LEU A 158 17.57 -0.04 0.71
N ASP A 159 17.38 -0.41 -0.56
CA ASP A 159 18.46 -0.56 -1.53
C ASP A 159 18.96 0.77 -2.12
N GLY A 160 18.37 1.91 -1.72
CA GLY A 160 18.75 3.24 -2.18
C GLY A 160 18.34 3.56 -3.63
N THR A 161 17.60 2.67 -4.27
CA THR A 161 17.10 2.81 -5.65
C THR A 161 15.69 3.41 -5.72
N GLY A 162 15.03 3.59 -4.58
CA GLY A 162 13.70 4.20 -4.45
C GLY A 162 13.70 5.62 -3.86
N GLY A 163 14.86 6.13 -3.44
CA GLY A 163 14.97 7.43 -2.76
C GLY A 163 14.67 8.63 -3.65
N PHE A 164 14.22 9.72 -3.02
CA PHE A 164 14.12 11.06 -3.60
C PHE A 164 15.51 11.70 -3.73
#